data_AF-A0A8I1ADH5-F1
#
_entry.id   AF-A0A8I1ADH5-F1
#
_cell.length_a   1.000
_cell.length_b   1.000
_cell.length_c   1.000
_cell.angle_alpha   90.00
_cell.angle_beta   90.00
_cell.angle_gamma   90.00
#
_symmetry.space_group_name_H-M   'P 1'
#
loop_
_entity.id
_entity.type
_entity.pdbx_description
1 polymer ?
#
loop_
_entity_poly.entity_id
_entity_poly.type
_entity_poly.pdbx_seq_one_letter_code
_entity_poly.pdbx_strand_id
1 'polypeptide(L)'
;MAQIQIDPDHVEQVAKQFQAKRQESEQIIQHLKSQITGLEGQWKGMTKERFFSDFQEAEQNMKNFTLLLENISTALTQIATKFRQTDQA
;
A
#
# COMPACT_ATOMS: atom_id res chain seq x y z
N MET A 1 -27.53 16.07 -20.46
CA MET A 1 -27.11 15.38 -19.23
C MET A 1 -25.67 14.93 -19.48
N ALA A 2 -24.70 15.46 -18.74
CA ALA A 2 -23.29 15.17 -19.00
C ALA A 2 -23.01 13.72 -18.60
N GLN A 3 -22.82 12.86 -19.60
CA GLN A 3 -22.33 11.51 -19.37
C GLN A 3 -20.92 11.68 -18.82
N ILE A 4 -20.74 11.45 -17.52
CA ILE A 4 -19.41 11.39 -16.93
C ILE A 4 -18.77 10.12 -17.50
N GLN A 5 -18.27 10.20 -18.73
CA GLN A 5 -17.33 9.23 -19.28
C GLN A 5 -16.03 9.47 -18.55
N ILE A 6 -15.84 8.77 -17.43
CA ILE A 6 -14.52 8.70 -16.83
C ILE A 6 -13.65 7.97 -17.85
N ASP A 7 -12.63 8.67 -18.33
CA ASP A 7 -11.69 8.14 -19.30
C ASP A 7 -10.95 6.91 -18.71
N PRO A 8 -10.96 5.75 -19.39
CA PRO A 8 -10.37 4.52 -18.85
C PRO A 8 -8.85 4.64 -18.67
N ASP A 9 -8.18 5.45 -19.48
CA ASP A 9 -6.75 5.75 -19.30
C ASP A 9 -6.52 6.56 -18.03
N HIS A 10 -7.37 7.55 -17.72
CA HIS A 10 -7.32 8.27 -16.45
C HIS A 10 -7.47 7.35 -15.24
N VAL A 11 -8.43 6.41 -15.26
CA VAL A 11 -8.61 5.42 -14.19
C VAL A 11 -7.37 4.54 -14.03
N GLU A 12 -6.77 4.10 -15.13
CA GLU A 12 -5.55 3.29 -15.10
C GLU A 12 -4.35 4.08 -14.55
N GLN A 13 -4.23 5.37 -14.86
CA GLN A 13 -3.19 6.23 -14.28
C GLN A 13 -3.35 6.34 -12.76
N VAL A 14 -4.58 6.51 -12.26
CA VAL A 14 -4.84 6.52 -10.83
C VAL A 14 -4.50 5.16 -10.20
N ALA A 15 -4.86 4.04 -10.83
CA ALA A 15 -4.48 2.70 -10.36
C ALA A 15 -2.95 2.56 -10.21
N LYS A 16 -2.18 2.98 -11.23
CA LYS A 16 -0.72 2.99 -11.20
C LYS A 16 -0.15 3.84 -10.06
N GLN A 17 -0.77 4.97 -9.73
CA GLN A 17 -0.36 5.78 -8.59
C GLN A 17 -0.55 5.05 -7.26
N PHE A 18 -1.69 4.37 -7.06
CA PHE A 18 -1.92 3.54 -5.87
C PHE A 18 -0.89 2.40 -5.77
N GLN A 19 -0.57 1.75 -6.89
CA GLN A 19 0.46 0.72 -6.95
C GLN A 19 1.85 1.28 -6.58
N ALA A 20 2.23 2.44 -7.11
CA ALA A 20 3.50 3.08 -6.79
C ALA A 20 3.58 3.44 -5.29
N LYS A 21 2.50 3.98 -4.72
CA LYS A 21 2.43 4.31 -3.29
C LYS A 21 2.47 3.08 -2.39
N ARG A 22 1.92 1.95 -2.83
CA ARG A 22 2.09 0.67 -2.13
C ARG A 22 3.58 0.29 -2.08
N GLN A 23 4.26 0.31 -3.22
CA GLN A 23 5.68 -0.07 -3.29
C GLN A 23 6.56 0.85 -2.43
N GLU A 24 6.31 2.16 -2.47
CA GLU A 24 6.99 3.13 -1.61
C GLU A 24 6.75 2.82 -0.12
N SER A 25 5.51 2.51 0.25
CA SER A 25 5.14 2.14 1.63
C SER A 25 5.82 0.84 2.07
N GLU A 26 5.88 -0.18 1.22
CA GLU A 26 6.58 -1.43 1.49
C GLU A 26 8.08 -1.19 1.73
N GLN A 27 8.71 -0.33 0.92
CA GLN A 27 10.12 0.06 1.11
C GLN A 27 10.34 0.76 2.46
N ILE A 28 9.45 1.68 2.83
CA ILE A 28 9.52 2.39 4.12
C ILE A 28 9.41 1.38 5.28
N ILE A 29 8.45 0.45 5.22
CA ILE A 29 8.26 -0.57 6.27
C ILE A 29 9.52 -1.43 6.43
N GLN A 30 10.08 -1.91 5.32
CA GLN A 30 11.29 -2.73 5.33
C GLN A 30 12.50 -1.95 5.88
N HIS A 31 12.64 -0.68 5.50
CA HIS A 31 13.70 0.17 6.01
C HIS A 31 13.60 0.37 7.52
N LEU A 32 12.42 0.73 8.02
CA LEU A 32 12.18 0.93 9.45
C LEU A 32 12.43 -0.36 10.26
N LYS A 33 11.98 -1.50 9.73
CA LYS A 33 12.23 -2.81 10.33
C LYS A 33 13.73 -3.10 10.46
N SER A 34 14.50 -2.87 9.40
CA SER A 34 15.96 -3.07 9.41
C SER A 34 16.64 -2.21 10.48
N GLN A 35 16.21 -0.95 10.62
CA GLN A 35 16.75 -0.02 11.63
C GLN A 35 16.49 -0.54 13.05
N ILE A 36 15.27 -1.03 13.32
CA ILE A 36 14.89 -1.53 14.65
C ILE A 36 15.59 -2.84 14.98
N THR A 37 15.72 -3.77 14.02
CA THR A 37 16.50 -5.00 14.22
C THR A 37 17.97 -4.68 14.52
N GLY A 38 18.54 -3.64 13.91
CA GLY A 38 19.89 -3.18 14.23
C GLY A 38 20.03 -2.67 15.68
N LEU A 39 19.02 -1.97 16.18
CA LEU A 39 18.97 -1.51 17.58
C LEU A 39 18.79 -2.67 18.58
N GLU A 40 18.12 -3.76 18.19
CA GLU A 40 17.87 -4.92 19.06
C GLU A 40 19.17 -5.51 19.64
N GLY A 41 20.22 -5.57 18.83
CA GLY A 41 21.51 -6.12 19.23
C GLY A 41 22.24 -5.27 20.28
N GLN A 42 21.94 -3.96 20.34
CA GLN A 42 22.58 -3.01 21.24
C GLN A 42 21.72 -2.70 22.48
N TRP A 43 20.40 -2.87 22.38
CA TRP A 43 19.46 -2.54 23.44
C TRP A 43 19.25 -3.72 24.38
N LYS A 44 19.83 -3.67 25.59
CA LYS A 44 19.57 -4.64 26.68
C LYS A 44 18.60 -4.05 27.71
N GLY A 45 17.57 -4.81 28.11
CA GLY A 45 16.67 -4.46 29.22
C GLY A 45 15.17 -4.71 28.93
N MET A 46 14.35 -4.65 29.99
CA MET A 46 12.91 -4.94 29.97
C MET A 46 12.08 -3.94 29.14
N THR A 47 12.59 -2.72 28.94
CA THR A 47 11.99 -1.69 28.07
C THR A 47 11.99 -2.07 26.58
N LYS A 48 12.86 -3.02 26.19
CA LYS A 48 12.95 -3.56 24.84
C LYS A 48 11.66 -4.29 24.45
N GLU A 49 11.19 -5.21 25.28
CA GLU A 49 10.08 -6.10 24.94
C GLU A 49 8.79 -5.34 24.63
N ARG A 50 8.45 -4.31 25.42
CA ARG A 50 7.30 -3.44 25.15
C ARG A 50 7.44 -2.71 23.82
N PHE A 51 8.58 -2.07 23.58
CA PHE A 51 8.81 -1.35 22.33
C PHE A 51 8.71 -2.27 21.10
N PHE A 52 9.27 -3.49 21.17
CA PHE A 52 9.16 -4.46 20.08
C PHE A 52 7.73 -4.93 19.86
N SER A 53 6.94 -5.10 20.93
CA SER A 53 5.51 -5.41 20.82
C SER A 53 4.75 -4.28 20.12
N ASP A 54 4.96 -3.04 20.57
CA ASP A 54 4.32 -1.85 19.99
C ASP A 54 4.71 -1.68 18.50
N PHE A 55 5.98 -1.93 18.17
CA PHE A 55 6.46 -1.90 16.79
C PHE A 55 5.85 -3.01 15.94
N GLN A 56 5.70 -4.22 16.46
CA GLN A 56 5.03 -5.31 15.73
C GLN A 56 3.58 -4.97 15.40
N GLU A 57 2.85 -4.38 16.35
CA GLU A 57 1.48 -3.91 16.09
C GLU A 57 1.46 -2.82 15.01
N ALA A 58 2.37 -1.85 15.09
CA ALA A 58 2.52 -0.84 14.06
C ALA A 58 2.90 -1.43 12.69
N GLU A 59 3.78 -2.44 12.64
CA GLU A 59 4.16 -3.16 11.42
C GLU A 59 2.95 -3.83 10.78
N GLN A 60 2.08 -4.46 11.58
CA GLN A 60 0.84 -5.06 11.08
C GLN A 60 -0.11 -4.00 10.50
N ASN A 61 -0.26 -2.86 11.18
CA ASN A 61 -1.09 -1.76 10.67
C ASN A 61 -0.55 -1.20 9.35
N MET A 62 0.77 -1.03 9.24
CA MET A 62 1.41 -0.59 8.01
C MET A 62 1.26 -1.62 6.87
N LYS A 63 1.36 -2.92 7.17
CA LYS A 63 1.06 -3.99 6.20
C LYS A 63 -0.40 -3.97 5.74
N ASN A 64 -1.34 -3.80 6.65
CA ASN A 64 -2.75 -3.64 6.31
C ASN A 64 -2.98 -2.44 5.39
N PHE A 65 -2.29 -1.33 5.62
CA PHE A 65 -2.31 -0.18 4.71
C PHE A 65 -1.83 -0.54 3.30
N THR A 66 -0.74 -1.29 3.15
CA THR A 66 -0.26 -1.75 1.83
C THR A 66 -1.26 -2.64 1.11
N LEU A 67 -1.98 -3.51 1.84
CA LEU A 67 -3.06 -4.33 1.29
C LEU A 67 -4.25 -3.48 0.82
N LEU A 68 -4.60 -2.42 1.56
CA LEU A 68 -5.64 -1.49 1.12
C LEU A 68 -5.26 -0.79 -0.20
N LEU A 69 -4.01 -0.33 -0.33
CA LEU A 69 -3.51 0.27 -1.57
C LEU A 69 -3.54 -0.72 -2.75
N GLU A 70 -3.16 -1.98 -2.52
CA GLU A 70 -3.26 -3.05 -3.53
C GLU A 70 -4.71 -3.30 -3.98
N ASN A 71 -5.64 -3.39 -3.02
CA ASN A 71 -7.05 -3.62 -3.30
C ASN A 71 -7.65 -2.48 -4.12
N ILE A 72 -7.33 -1.22 -3.78
CA ILE A 72 -7.80 -0.05 -4.53
C ILE A 72 -7.21 -0.05 -5.94
N SER A 73 -5.89 -0.25 -6.08
CA SER A 73 -5.22 -0.36 -7.39
C SER A 73 -5.87 -1.43 -8.27
N THR A 74 -6.15 -2.60 -7.69
CA THR A 74 -6.76 -3.73 -8.40
C THR A 74 -8.18 -3.41 -8.84
N ALA A 75 -9.00 -2.83 -7.95
CA ALA A 75 -10.36 -2.42 -8.28
C ALA A 75 -10.39 -1.38 -9.41
N LEU A 76 -9.53 -0.36 -9.35
CA LEU A 76 -9.42 0.66 -10.40
C LEU A 76 -8.99 0.05 -11.74
N THR A 77 -8.03 -0.87 -11.74
CA THR A 77 -7.60 -1.57 -12.96
C THR A 77 -8.73 -2.40 -13.58
N GLN A 78 -9.52 -3.09 -12.75
CA GLN A 78 -10.70 -3.83 -13.21
C GLN A 78 -11.77 -2.90 -13.79
N ILE A 79 -12.00 -1.74 -13.17
CA ILE A 79 -12.94 -0.72 -13.66
C ILE A 79 -12.49 -0.20 -15.03
N ALA A 80 -11.21 0.18 -15.18
CA ALA A 80 -10.65 0.64 -16.46
C ALA A 80 -10.80 -0.42 -17.56
N THR A 81 -10.54 -1.70 -17.23
CA THR A 81 -10.68 -2.82 -18.16
C THR A 81 -12.13 -3.01 -18.62
N LYS A 82 -13.10 -2.96 -17.69
CA LYS A 82 -14.53 -3.06 -18.02
C LYS A 82 -15.02 -1.93 -18.91
N PHE A 83 -14.56 -0.70 -18.66
CA PHE A 83 -14.88 0.45 -19.51
C PHE A 83 -14.38 0.24 -20.94
N ARG A 84 -13.11 -0.18 -21.14
CA ARG A 84 -12.59 -0.48 -22.49
C ARG A 84 -13.40 -1.56 -23.20
N GLN A 85 -13.80 -2.62 -22.49
CA GLN A 85 -14.57 -3.72 -23.07
C GLN A 85 -15.99 -3.30 -23.47
N THR A 86 -16.62 -2.40 -22.71
CA THR A 86 -17.97 -1.91 -22.98
C THR A 86 -17.98 -0.86 -24.08
N ASP A 87 -16.93 -0.05 -24.21
CA ASP A 87 -16.80 0.93 -25.28
C ASP A 87 -16.46 0.27 -26.65
N GLN A 88 -15.91 -0.94 -26.62
CA GLN A 88 -15.60 -1.75 -27.81
C GLN A 88 -16.74 -2.66 -28.29
N ALA A 89 -17.85 -2.76 -27.56
CA ALA A 89 -18.99 -3.65 -27.83
C ALA A 89 -20.22 -2.86 -28.33
#